data_AF-A0A2P2FZ14-F1
#
_entry.id   AF-A0A2P2FZ14-F1
#
_cell.length_a   1.000
_cell.length_b   1.000
_cell.length_c   1.000
_cell.angle_alpha   90.00
_cell.angle_beta   90.00
_cell.angle_gamma   90.00
#
_symmetry.space_group_name_H-M   'P 1'
#
loop_
_entity.id
_entity.type
_entity.pdbx_description
1 polymer ?
#
loop_
_entity_poly.entity_id
_entity_poly.type
_entity_poly.pdbx_seq_one_letter_code
_entity_poly.pdbx_strand_id
1 'polypeptide(L)'
;MSVDRLLFPRPETERVSVERQPVEAVCPSCRGTNIARYPVANHLGPRMVVKCQDCFTHLSVTRPEPEDHWPAWRSPTRDWAPSRLG
;
A
#
# COMPACT_ATOMS: atom_id res chain seq x y z
N MET A 1 -21.00 5.68 12.93
CA MET A 1 -21.16 4.22 12.87
C MET A 1 -19.95 3.60 13.55
N SER A 2 -20.12 3.13 14.79
CA SER A 2 -19.07 2.45 15.56
C SER A 2 -18.83 1.07 14.97
N VAL A 3 -17.56 0.71 14.78
CA VAL A 3 -17.18 -0.67 14.41
C VAL A 3 -17.34 -1.50 15.68
N ASP A 4 -18.51 -2.09 15.88
CA ASP A 4 -18.90 -2.73 17.15
C ASP A 4 -18.07 -3.99 17.47
N ARG A 5 -17.33 -4.52 16.48
CA ARG A 5 -16.36 -5.61 16.66
C ARG A 5 -15.17 -5.46 15.71
N LEU A 6 -13.96 -5.44 16.25
CA LEU A 6 -12.75 -5.76 15.50
C LEU A 6 -12.79 -7.26 15.20
N LEU A 7 -13.23 -7.62 13.99
CA LEU A 7 -13.22 -8.99 13.53
C LEU A 7 -11.85 -9.29 12.93
N PHE A 8 -11.05 -10.07 13.65
CA PHE A 8 -9.85 -10.72 13.13
C PHE A 8 -10.24 -12.16 12.78
N PRO A 9 -10.82 -12.41 11.59
CA PRO A 9 -11.21 -13.77 11.22
C PRO A 9 -9.98 -14.66 11.20
N ARG A 10 -10.21 -15.96 11.43
CA ARG A 10 -9.15 -16.95 11.30
C ARG A 10 -8.58 -16.88 9.87
N PRO A 11 -7.25 -16.77 9.70
CA PRO A 11 -6.64 -16.83 8.37
C PRO A 11 -7.02 -18.12 7.65
N GLU A 12 -7.43 -18.00 6.40
CA GLU A 12 -7.76 -19.14 5.54
C GLU A 12 -6.52 -19.67 4.80
N THR A 13 -5.46 -18.87 4.74
CA THR A 13 -4.19 -19.22 4.08
C THR A 13 -3.07 -19.39 5.11
N GLU A 14 -2.12 -20.26 4.80
CA GLU A 14 -0.95 -20.51 5.66
C GLU A 14 0.01 -19.30 5.70
N ARG A 15 0.02 -18.49 4.64
CA ARG A 15 0.96 -17.38 4.48
C ARG A 15 0.25 -16.08 4.13
N VAL A 16 0.78 -15.00 4.68
CA VAL A 16 0.42 -13.63 4.30
C VAL A 16 1.12 -13.31 2.98
N SER A 17 0.34 -12.91 1.98
CA SER A 17 0.85 -12.48 0.69
C SER A 17 0.14 -11.19 0.26
N VAL A 18 0.74 -10.51 -0.70
CA VAL A 18 0.18 -9.32 -1.34
C VAL A 18 0.24 -9.55 -2.84
N GLU A 19 -0.90 -9.41 -3.49
CA GLU A 19 -0.96 -9.40 -4.95
C GLU A 19 -0.42 -8.07 -5.49
N ARG A 20 0.46 -8.16 -6.49
CA ARG A 20 1.04 -6.98 -7.15
C ARG A 20 0.34 -6.78 -8.49
N GLN A 21 -0.39 -5.68 -8.62
CA GLN A 21 -1.13 -5.37 -9.83
C GLN A 21 -0.17 -4.82 -10.90
N PRO A 22 -0.06 -5.43 -12.08
CA PRO A 22 0.77 -4.91 -13.16
C PRO A 22 0.33 -3.50 -13.57
N VAL A 23 1.29 -2.65 -13.92
CA VAL A 23 1.03 -1.29 -14.43
C VAL A 23 1.78 -1.10 -15.73
N GLU A 24 1.10 -0.61 -16.76
CA GLU A 24 1.74 -0.22 -18.01
C GLU A 24 2.55 1.07 -17.81
N ALA A 25 3.87 0.91 -17.65
CA ALA A 25 4.81 2.00 -17.49
C ALA A 25 6.24 1.55 -17.83
N VAL A 26 7.15 2.50 -18.01
CA VAL A 26 8.59 2.25 -18.20
C VAL A 26 9.35 2.79 -17.00
N CYS A 27 10.26 1.99 -16.44
CA CYS A 27 11.09 2.42 -15.32
C CYS A 27 12.04 3.55 -15.76
N PRO A 28 12.07 4.69 -15.06
CA PRO A 28 12.99 5.78 -15.40
C PRO A 28 14.47 5.46 -15.12
N SER A 29 14.76 4.44 -14.31
CA SER A 29 16.13 4.05 -13.94
C SER A 29 16.70 2.97 -14.85
N CYS A 30 16.06 1.80 -14.94
CA CYS A 30 16.57 0.67 -15.71
C CYS A 30 15.91 0.47 -17.08
N ARG A 31 14.91 1.29 -17.44
CA ARG A 31 14.08 1.16 -18.65
C ARG A 31 13.28 -0.16 -18.77
N GLY A 32 13.22 -0.96 -17.71
CA GLY A 32 12.37 -2.16 -17.65
C GLY A 32 10.88 -1.82 -17.60
N THR A 33 10.06 -2.77 -18.05
CA THR A 33 8.58 -2.67 -18.11
C THR A 33 7.87 -3.50 -17.04
N ASN A 34 8.63 -4.25 -16.22
CA ASN A 34 8.09 -5.02 -15.10
C ASN A 34 7.75 -4.07 -13.94
N ILE A 35 6.63 -3.36 -14.06
CA ILE A 35 6.15 -2.37 -13.10
C ILE A 35 4.89 -2.90 -12.43
N ALA A 36 4.79 -2.73 -11.12
CA ALA A 36 3.60 -3.13 -10.37
C ALA A 36 3.22 -2.14 -9.28
N ARG A 37 1.91 -2.06 -9.03
CA ARG A 37 1.27 -1.32 -7.94
C ARG A 37 0.87 -2.26 -6.81
N TYR A 38 1.21 -1.93 -5.57
CA TYR A 38 0.86 -2.76 -4.41
C TYR A 38 0.93 -1.98 -3.09
N PRO A 39 0.25 -2.46 -2.04
CA PRO A 39 0.32 -1.87 -0.72
C PRO A 39 1.66 -2.14 -0.02
N VAL A 40 2.14 -1.16 0.74
CA VAL A 40 3.29 -1.30 1.64
C VAL A 40 3.00 -0.63 2.98
N ALA A 41 3.60 -1.17 4.04
CA ALA A 41 3.75 -0.48 5.31
C ALA A 41 5.09 0.27 5.30
N ASN A 42 5.07 1.58 5.54
CA ASN A 42 6.29 2.36 5.74
C ASN A 42 6.24 3.15 7.06
N HIS A 43 7.33 3.84 7.40
CA HIS A 43 7.45 4.61 8.65
C HIS A 43 6.45 5.78 8.76
N LEU A 44 5.90 6.25 7.64
CA LEU A 44 4.84 7.26 7.57
C LEU A 44 3.43 6.64 7.54
N GLY A 45 3.33 5.32 7.72
CA GLY A 45 2.11 4.53 7.70
C GLY A 45 1.85 3.79 6.38
N PRO A 46 0.62 3.32 6.18
CA PRO A 46 0.20 2.60 4.97
C PRO A 46 0.35 3.47 3.72
N ARG A 47 0.92 2.91 2.65
CA ARG A 47 1.03 3.56 1.33
C ARG A 47 0.70 2.57 0.21
N MET A 48 0.32 3.13 -0.93
CA MET A 48 0.36 2.44 -2.21
C MET A 48 1.61 2.89 -2.96
N VAL A 49 2.34 1.94 -3.53
CA VAL A 49 3.53 2.23 -4.32
C VAL A 49 3.36 1.70 -5.72
N VAL A 50 3.91 2.42 -6.69
CA VAL A 50 4.21 1.89 -8.02
C VAL A 50 5.72 1.76 -8.12
N LYS A 51 6.22 0.54 -8.33
CA LYS A 51 7.66 0.26 -8.41
C LYS A 51 8.01 -0.60 -9.60
N CYS A 52 9.23 -0.41 -10.10
CA CYS A 52 9.88 -1.41 -10.92
C CYS A 52 10.24 -2.64 -10.06
N GLN A 53 9.87 -3.82 -10.54
CA GLN A 53 10.12 -5.08 -9.86
C GLN A 53 11.54 -5.60 -10.09
N ASP A 54 12.24 -5.09 -11.10
CA ASP A 54 13.61 -5.52 -11.43
C ASP A 54 14.66 -4.72 -10.65
N CYS A 55 14.49 -3.40 -10.52
CA CYS A 55 15.46 -2.52 -9.86
C CYS A 55 14.94 -1.78 -8.61
N PHE A 56 13.68 -2.02 -8.23
CA PHE A 56 13.03 -1.43 -7.04
C PHE A 56 12.92 0.11 -7.01
N THR A 57 13.19 0.77 -8.14
CA THR A 57 12.95 2.22 -8.28
C THR A 57 11.47 2.53 -8.07
N HIS A 58 11.19 3.56 -7.25
CA HIS A 58 9.83 4.06 -7.03
C HIS A 58 9.43 4.98 -8.18
N LEU A 59 8.25 4.75 -8.76
CA LEU A 59 7.63 5.64 -9.73
C LEU A 59 6.64 6.58 -9.04
N SER A 60 5.86 6.07 -8.08
CA SER A 60 4.96 6.88 -7.26
C SER A 60 4.71 6.27 -5.88
N VAL A 61 4.34 7.12 -4.93
CA VAL A 61 3.93 6.74 -3.57
C VAL A 61 2.73 7.58 -3.18
N THR A 62 1.58 6.96 -2.94
CA THR A 62 0.34 7.65 -2.56
C THR A 62 -0.22 7.12 -1.25
N ARG A 63 -1.14 7.88 -0.64
CA ARG A 63 -1.98 7.33 0.42
C ARG A 63 -2.96 6.33 -0.22
N PRO A 64 -3.34 5.25 0.47
CA PRO A 64 -4.34 4.33 -0.03
C PRO A 64 -5.73 4.95 -0.04
N GLU A 65 -6.49 4.69 -1.10
CA GLU A 65 -7.90 5.04 -1.22
C GLU A 65 -8.79 3.93 -0.62
N PRO A 66 -10.08 4.17 -0.35
CA PRO A 66 -10.97 3.14 0.21
C PRO A 66 -11.00 1.83 -0.60
N GLU A 67 -10.87 1.93 -1.92
CA GLU A 67 -10.89 0.80 -2.86
C GLU A 67 -9.61 -0.03 -2.82
N ASP A 68 -8.53 0.48 -2.22
CA ASP A 68 -7.29 -0.27 -2.04
C ASP A 68 -7.40 -1.31 -0.91
N HIS A 69 -8.45 -1.25 -0.09
CA HIS A 69 -8.65 -2.11 1.09
C HIS A 69 -7.39 -2.20 1.99
N TRP A 70 -6.60 -1.13 2.01
CA TRP A 70 -5.33 -1.03 2.73
C TRP A 70 -5.25 0.26 3.55
N PRO A 71 -4.89 0.21 4.84
CA PRO A 71 -4.82 -1.01 5.65
C PRO A 71 -6.23 -1.61 5.84
N ALA A 72 -6.30 -2.85 6.32
CA ALA A 72 -7.57 -3.57 6.50
C ALA A 72 -8.55 -2.91 7.52
N TRP A 73 -8.12 -1.82 8.16
CA TRP A 73 -8.92 -1.02 9.08
C TRP A 73 -8.67 0.47 8.83
N ARG A 74 -9.69 1.32 8.91
CA ARG A 74 -9.47 2.77 8.82
C ARG A 74 -9.03 3.30 10.19
N SER A 75 -7.77 3.72 10.32
CA SER A 75 -7.32 4.38 11.55
C SER A 75 -8.17 5.64 11.83
N PRO A 76 -8.65 5.88 13.06
CA PRO A 76 -9.33 7.12 13.43
C PRO A 76 -8.50 8.38 13.14
N THR A 77 -7.17 8.24 13.15
CA THR A 77 -6.22 9.32 12.91
C THR A 77 -5.88 9.55 11.43
N ARG A 78 -6.51 8.82 10.50
CA ARG A 78 -6.22 8.92 9.05
C ARG A 78 -6.33 10.34 8.51
N ASP A 79 -7.34 11.08 8.96
CA ASP A 79 -7.66 12.42 8.46
C ASP A 79 -7.00 13.53 9.29
N TRP A 80 -6.23 13.17 10.31
CA TRP A 80 -5.56 14.15 11.14
C TRP A 80 -4.40 14.76 10.35
N ALA A 81 -4.18 16.06 10.55
CA ALA A 81 -2.98 16.71 10.02
C ALA A 81 -1.74 15.99 10.59
N PRO A 82 -0.77 15.59 9.76
CA PRO A 82 0.47 15.01 10.26
C PRO A 82 1.14 15.99 11.23
N SER A 83 1.67 15.49 12.33
CA SER A 83 2.44 16.31 13.27
C SER A 83 3.60 16.96 12.52
N ARG A 84 3.77 18.29 12.66
CA ARG A 84 4.78 19.08 11.93
C ARG A 84 6.25 18.77 12.28
N LEU A 85 6.49 17.75 13.09
CA LEU A 85 7.82 17.28 13.45
C LEU A 85 8.22 16.21 12.43
N GLY A 86 8.73 16.68 11.29
CA GLY A 86 9.45 15.86 10.30
C GLY A 86 10.94 15.99 10.53
#